data_AF-A0A5N8HKW6-F1
#
_entry.id   AF-A0A5N8HKW6-F1
#
_cell.length_a   1.000
_cell.length_b   1.000
_cell.length_c   1.000
_cell.angle_alpha   90.00
_cell.angle_beta   90.00
_cell.angle_gamma   90.00
#
_symmetry.space_group_name_H-M   'P 1'
#
loop_
_entity.id
_entity.type
_entity.pdbx_description
1 polymer ?
#
loop_
_entity_poly.entity_id
_entity_poly.type
_entity_poly.pdbx_seq_one_letter_code
_entity_poly.pdbx_strand_id
1 'polypeptide(L)'
;MSQSLFSQPLNVINVGIAMFSDDLKKQHVEVTQLDWTPPGQGNMQVVQALDNIADSPLADKIAAANQQALERIIQSHPVLIGFDQAINVVPGMTPKTILHAGPPITWEKMCGAMKGAVTGALVFEGLAKDLDEATELAASGEITFSPCHEHDCVGSMAGVTSASMFMHIVKNKTYGNIAYTNMSEQMAKILRMGANDQSVIDRLNWMRDVQGPMLRDAMKIIGEIDLRLMLAQALHMGDECHNRNNAGTTLLIQALTPGIIQAGYSVEQQREVFEFVASSDYFSGPTWMAMCKAAMDAAHGIEYSTVVTTMARNGVEFGLRVSGLPG
;
A
#
# COMPACT_ATOMS: atom_id res chain seq x y z
N MET A 1 -25.08 -10.65 51.90
CA MET A 1 -24.75 -9.97 50.63
C MET A 1 -24.18 -8.60 50.98
N SER A 2 -22.98 -8.30 50.50
CA SER A 2 -22.08 -7.25 51.00
C SER A 2 -22.63 -5.83 50.78
N GLN A 3 -22.80 -5.06 51.86
CA GLN A 3 -23.11 -3.62 51.85
C GLN A 3 -21.94 -2.74 51.33
N SER A 4 -20.85 -3.33 50.85
CA SER A 4 -19.62 -2.61 50.49
C SER A 4 -19.64 -1.94 49.11
N LEU A 5 -20.62 -2.27 48.24
CA LEU A 5 -20.67 -1.74 46.86
C LEU A 5 -21.02 -0.24 46.83
N PHE A 6 -21.80 0.24 47.80
CA PHE A 6 -22.23 1.65 47.88
C PHE A 6 -21.44 2.47 48.90
N SER A 7 -20.45 1.86 49.57
CA SER A 7 -19.58 2.54 50.54
C SER A 7 -18.20 2.86 49.97
N GLN A 8 -17.99 2.66 48.67
CA GLN A 8 -16.75 2.97 47.96
C GLN A 8 -17.04 4.00 46.85
N PRO A 9 -16.03 4.77 46.40
CA PRO A 9 -16.17 5.64 45.24
C PRO A 9 -16.69 4.86 44.02
N LEU A 10 -17.71 5.40 43.35
CA LEU A 10 -18.31 4.79 42.16
C LEU A 10 -17.54 5.20 40.90
N ASN A 11 -17.16 4.22 40.09
CA ASN A 11 -16.65 4.42 38.74
C ASN A 11 -17.76 4.05 37.75
N VAL A 12 -18.41 5.08 37.19
CA VAL A 12 -19.61 4.92 36.36
C VAL A 12 -19.25 4.81 34.89
N ILE A 13 -19.85 3.87 34.16
CA ILE A 13 -19.83 3.86 32.68
C ILE A 13 -21.22 4.30 32.22
N ASN A 14 -21.31 5.47 31.60
CA ASN A 14 -22.56 5.95 31.01
C ASN A 14 -22.68 5.44 29.58
N VAL A 15 -23.83 4.85 29.23
CA VAL A 15 -24.16 4.39 27.88
C VAL A 15 -25.41 5.13 27.43
N GLY A 16 -25.37 5.75 26.25
CA GLY A 16 -26.47 6.56 25.72
C GLY A 16 -26.24 8.06 25.86
N ILE A 17 -27.26 8.82 26.28
CA ILE A 17 -27.25 10.29 26.22
C ILE A 17 -26.14 10.87 27.11
N ALA A 18 -25.27 11.69 26.52
CA ALA A 18 -24.11 12.29 27.18
C ALA A 18 -24.47 13.18 28.39
N MET A 19 -25.69 13.74 28.43
CA MET A 19 -26.20 14.57 29.52
C MET A 19 -26.05 13.92 30.90
N PHE A 20 -26.24 12.60 31.01
CA PHE A 20 -26.05 11.91 32.30
C PHE A 20 -24.58 11.84 32.72
N SER A 21 -23.65 11.68 31.78
CA SER A 21 -22.23 11.79 32.08
C SER A 21 -21.86 13.21 32.52
N ASP A 22 -22.42 14.23 31.88
CA ASP A 22 -22.16 15.63 32.24
C ASP A 22 -22.67 15.97 33.64
N ASP A 23 -23.85 15.48 34.03
CA ASP A 23 -24.40 15.69 35.36
C ASP A 23 -23.62 14.95 36.45
N LEU A 24 -23.05 13.78 36.14
CA LEU A 24 -22.15 13.05 37.06
C LEU A 24 -20.80 13.75 37.22
N LYS A 25 -20.23 14.30 36.14
CA LYS A 25 -19.00 15.11 36.20
C LYS A 25 -19.18 16.36 37.07
N LYS A 26 -20.32 17.05 36.97
CA LYS A 26 -20.66 18.20 37.83
C LYS A 26 -20.73 17.84 39.31
N GLN A 27 -21.07 16.59 39.62
CA GLN A 27 -21.13 16.07 40.99
C GLN A 27 -19.80 15.47 41.45
N HIS A 28 -18.71 15.65 40.69
CA HIS A 28 -17.39 15.11 40.98
C HIS A 28 -17.37 13.56 41.10
N VAL A 29 -18.26 12.87 40.38
CA VAL A 29 -18.25 11.41 40.27
C VAL A 29 -17.40 11.00 39.07
N GLU A 30 -16.56 9.98 39.24
CA GLU A 30 -15.77 9.41 38.14
C GLU A 30 -16.70 8.72 37.14
N VAL A 31 -16.75 9.21 35.90
CA VAL A 31 -17.61 8.68 34.85
C VAL A 31 -16.90 8.62 33.50
N THR A 32 -17.02 7.48 32.81
CA THR A 32 -16.61 7.30 31.42
C THR A 32 -17.86 7.28 30.54
N GLN A 33 -17.97 8.21 29.60
CA GLN A 33 -18.98 8.13 28.54
C GLN A 33 -18.56 7.08 27.54
N LEU A 34 -19.34 6.01 27.41
CA LEU A 34 -19.22 5.07 26.32
C LEU A 34 -20.03 5.58 25.13
N ASP A 35 -19.33 5.91 24.04
CA ASP A 35 -19.95 6.22 22.76
C ASP A 35 -20.41 4.92 22.09
N TRP A 36 -21.60 4.47 22.48
CA TRP A 36 -22.21 3.25 21.98
C TRP A 36 -23.35 3.58 21.02
N THR A 37 -23.37 2.88 19.88
CA THR A 37 -24.48 2.90 18.94
C THR A 37 -24.85 1.46 18.56
N PRO A 38 -26.13 1.17 18.25
CA PRO A 38 -26.53 -0.15 17.78
C PRO A 38 -25.83 -0.48 16.45
N PRO A 39 -25.49 -1.76 16.19
CA PRO A 39 -24.86 -2.16 14.94
C PRO A 39 -25.60 -1.67 13.70
N GLY A 40 -24.85 -1.27 12.66
CA GLY A 40 -25.43 -0.69 11.45
C GLY A 40 -26.26 0.57 11.69
N GLN A 41 -26.02 1.31 12.79
CA GLN A 41 -26.80 2.47 13.23
C GLN A 41 -28.30 2.16 13.40
N GLY A 42 -28.62 0.93 13.82
CA GLY A 42 -30.00 0.47 14.00
C GLY A 42 -30.65 -0.09 12.74
N ASN A 43 -29.89 -0.34 11.67
CA ASN A 43 -30.39 -1.05 10.50
C ASN A 43 -30.73 -2.50 10.87
N MET A 44 -32.04 -2.80 10.95
CA MET A 44 -32.54 -4.12 11.36
C MET A 44 -32.08 -5.27 10.46
N GLN A 45 -31.78 -5.02 9.18
CA GLN A 45 -31.23 -6.06 8.31
C GLN A 45 -29.81 -6.45 8.74
N VAL A 46 -28.99 -5.46 9.14
CA VAL A 46 -27.63 -5.69 9.66
C VAL A 46 -27.68 -6.38 11.01
N VAL A 47 -28.56 -5.93 11.91
CA VAL A 47 -28.75 -6.56 13.23
C VAL A 47 -29.13 -8.03 13.08
N GLN A 48 -30.15 -8.34 12.27
CA GLN A 48 -30.57 -9.72 12.04
C GLN A 48 -29.47 -10.57 11.42
N ALA A 49 -28.68 -10.02 10.49
CA ALA A 49 -27.56 -10.72 9.90
C ALA A 49 -26.47 -11.05 10.94
N LEU A 50 -26.17 -10.12 11.85
CA LEU A 50 -25.21 -10.32 12.93
C LEU A 50 -25.70 -11.35 13.95
N ASP A 51 -26.98 -11.31 14.33
CA ASP A 51 -27.57 -12.30 15.24
C ASP A 51 -27.52 -13.71 14.64
N ASN A 52 -27.83 -13.84 13.35
CA ASN A 52 -27.74 -15.12 12.64
C ASN A 52 -26.30 -15.66 12.59
N ILE A 53 -25.30 -14.77 12.54
CA ILE A 53 -23.89 -15.17 12.58
C ILE A 53 -23.50 -15.60 13.99
N ALA A 54 -23.84 -14.80 15.01
CA ALA A 54 -23.38 -14.94 16.39
C ALA A 54 -23.79 -16.26 17.05
N ASP A 55 -25.03 -16.73 16.81
CA ASP A 55 -25.59 -17.90 17.48
C ASP A 55 -25.59 -19.17 16.59
N SER A 56 -24.62 -19.29 15.68
CA SER A 56 -24.58 -20.39 14.72
C SER A 56 -23.21 -21.06 14.60
N PRO A 57 -23.13 -22.32 14.11
CA PRO A 57 -21.86 -22.96 13.75
C PRO A 57 -21.03 -22.18 12.71
N LEU A 58 -21.61 -21.15 12.09
CA LEU A 58 -20.90 -20.24 11.20
C LEU A 58 -19.91 -19.36 11.97
N ALA A 59 -20.22 -18.98 13.22
CA ALA A 59 -19.31 -18.19 14.06
C ALA A 59 -17.96 -18.91 14.24
N ASP A 60 -18.00 -20.22 14.54
CA ASP A 60 -16.78 -21.03 14.71
C ASP A 60 -15.97 -21.13 13.40
N LYS A 61 -16.65 -21.27 12.25
CA LYS A 61 -15.99 -21.28 10.95
C LYS A 61 -15.30 -19.95 10.64
N ILE A 62 -16.00 -18.83 10.89
CA ILE A 62 -15.44 -17.49 10.71
C ILE A 62 -14.25 -17.28 11.63
N ALA A 63 -14.35 -17.66 12.91
CA ALA A 63 -13.27 -17.54 13.88
C ALA A 63 -12.03 -18.35 13.45
N ALA A 64 -12.21 -19.61 13.03
CA ALA A 64 -11.13 -20.44 12.53
C ALA A 64 -10.49 -19.87 11.25
N ALA A 65 -11.29 -19.40 10.30
CA ALA A 65 -10.81 -18.79 9.06
C ALA A 65 -10.06 -17.46 9.29
N ASN A 66 -10.54 -16.64 10.23
CA ASN A 66 -9.88 -15.41 10.64
C ASN A 66 -8.56 -15.69 11.35
N GLN A 67 -8.51 -16.71 12.21
CA GLN A 67 -7.29 -17.15 12.86
C GLN A 67 -6.25 -17.60 11.82
N GLN A 68 -6.67 -18.40 10.83
CA GLN A 68 -5.79 -18.80 9.73
C GLN A 68 -5.29 -17.60 8.92
N ALA A 69 -6.16 -16.64 8.59
CA ALA A 69 -5.78 -15.43 7.88
C ALA A 69 -4.75 -14.61 8.66
N LEU A 70 -4.97 -14.42 9.96
CA LEU A 70 -4.05 -13.72 10.86
C LEU A 70 -2.69 -14.42 10.95
N GLU A 71 -2.69 -15.74 11.08
CA GLU A 71 -1.46 -16.55 11.08
C GLU A 71 -0.66 -16.36 9.79
N ARG A 72 -1.32 -16.35 8.63
CA ARG A 72 -0.65 -16.10 7.35
C ARG A 72 -0.04 -14.71 7.29
N ILE A 73 -0.73 -13.68 7.77
CA ILE A 73 -0.19 -12.31 7.82
C ILE A 73 1.05 -12.27 8.72
N ILE A 74 0.96 -12.79 9.95
CA ILE A 74 2.05 -12.73 10.95
C ILE A 74 3.27 -13.56 10.52
N GLN A 75 3.05 -14.75 9.97
CA GLN A 75 4.11 -15.68 9.57
C GLN A 75 4.71 -15.37 8.20
N SER A 76 4.14 -14.43 7.45
CA SER A 76 4.71 -13.99 6.19
C SER A 76 6.14 -13.49 6.39
N HIS A 77 7.01 -13.81 5.45
CA HIS A 77 8.42 -13.40 5.45
C HIS A 77 8.76 -12.73 4.11
N PRO A 78 8.32 -11.47 3.90
CA PRO A 78 8.61 -10.76 2.66
C PRO A 78 10.08 -10.34 2.63
N VAL A 79 10.74 -10.63 1.52
CA VAL A 79 12.11 -10.21 1.23
C VAL A 79 12.15 -9.52 -0.13
N LEU A 80 12.94 -8.46 -0.25
CA LEU A 80 13.24 -7.84 -1.53
C LEU A 80 14.26 -8.71 -2.26
N ILE A 81 13.93 -9.21 -3.45
CA ILE A 81 14.80 -10.11 -4.22
C ILE A 81 15.35 -9.49 -5.51
N GLY A 82 14.89 -8.30 -5.88
CA GLY A 82 15.34 -7.67 -7.11
C GLY A 82 14.53 -6.47 -7.53
N PHE A 83 14.96 -5.91 -8.66
CA PHE A 83 14.28 -4.86 -9.39
C PHE A 83 14.27 -5.21 -10.87
N ASP A 84 13.18 -4.92 -11.58
CA ASP A 84 13.13 -5.03 -13.03
C ASP A 84 12.01 -4.16 -13.59
N GLN A 85 11.99 -3.94 -14.90
CA GLN A 85 10.89 -3.24 -15.57
C GLN A 85 9.58 -4.01 -15.44
N ALA A 86 8.47 -3.27 -15.31
CA ALA A 86 7.16 -3.84 -15.08
C ALA A 86 6.77 -4.85 -16.16
N ILE A 87 7.11 -4.60 -17.42
CA ILE A 87 6.83 -5.51 -18.55
C ILE A 87 7.46 -6.89 -18.40
N ASN A 88 8.56 -7.00 -17.66
CA ASN A 88 9.30 -8.26 -17.49
C ASN A 88 8.74 -9.11 -16.34
N VAL A 89 8.10 -8.48 -15.34
CA VAL A 89 7.83 -9.14 -14.05
C VAL A 89 6.40 -9.03 -13.55
N VAL A 90 5.64 -8.01 -13.96
CA VAL A 90 4.28 -7.80 -13.50
C VAL A 90 3.31 -8.69 -14.28
N PRO A 91 2.52 -9.56 -13.62
CA PRO A 91 1.55 -10.42 -14.30
C PRO A 91 0.58 -9.62 -15.18
N GLY A 92 0.37 -10.05 -16.43
CA GLY A 92 -0.59 -9.41 -17.34
C GLY A 92 -0.19 -8.02 -17.87
N MET A 93 1.02 -7.53 -17.58
CA MET A 93 1.51 -6.28 -18.13
C MET A 93 1.71 -6.40 -19.65
N THR A 94 1.32 -5.35 -20.38
CA THR A 94 1.56 -5.23 -21.84
C THR A 94 2.09 -3.83 -22.15
N PRO A 95 2.65 -3.58 -23.35
CA PRO A 95 3.09 -2.24 -23.73
C PRO A 95 1.98 -1.18 -23.71
N LYS A 96 0.70 -1.58 -23.81
CA LYS A 96 -0.47 -0.68 -23.75
C LYS A 96 -1.31 -0.88 -22.48
N THR A 97 -0.72 -1.42 -21.43
CA THR A 97 -1.35 -1.51 -20.10
C THR A 97 -0.79 -0.42 -19.19
N ILE A 98 -1.68 0.36 -18.57
CA ILE A 98 -1.33 1.31 -17.52
C ILE A 98 -2.06 0.89 -16.24
N LEU A 99 -1.30 0.54 -15.21
CA LEU A 99 -1.88 0.24 -13.90
C LEU A 99 -2.11 1.51 -13.10
N HIS A 100 -3.04 1.48 -12.14
CA HIS A 100 -3.32 2.62 -11.26
C HIS A 100 -3.66 2.19 -9.83
N ALA A 101 -3.61 3.14 -8.88
CA ALA A 101 -4.06 2.90 -7.50
C ALA A 101 -5.58 2.78 -7.40
N GLY A 102 -6.07 2.15 -6.32
CA GLY A 102 -7.49 2.06 -5.99
C GLY A 102 -8.27 0.97 -6.73
N PRO A 103 -9.61 0.94 -6.58
CA PRO A 103 -10.48 0.00 -7.30
C PRO A 103 -10.61 0.36 -8.80
N PRO A 104 -11.18 -0.54 -9.64
CA PRO A 104 -11.38 -0.32 -11.06
C PRO A 104 -12.05 1.03 -11.36
N ILE A 105 -11.48 1.78 -12.30
CA ILE A 105 -12.03 3.07 -12.72
C ILE A 105 -11.72 3.30 -14.19
N THR A 106 -12.71 3.82 -14.93
CA THR A 106 -12.50 4.18 -16.35
C THR A 106 -11.80 5.54 -16.45
N TRP A 107 -11.12 5.77 -17.57
CA TRP A 107 -10.41 7.01 -17.87
C TRP A 107 -11.25 8.26 -17.58
N GLU A 108 -12.51 8.29 -18.01
CA GLU A 108 -13.38 9.46 -17.91
C GLU A 108 -13.60 9.87 -16.45
N LYS A 109 -13.69 8.89 -15.55
CA LYS A 109 -13.96 9.06 -14.11
C LYS A 109 -12.71 9.34 -13.29
N MET A 110 -11.51 9.11 -13.83
CA MET A 110 -10.27 9.39 -13.11
C MET A 110 -10.18 10.87 -12.69
N CYS A 111 -9.67 11.11 -11.48
CA CYS A 111 -9.44 12.46 -10.99
C CYS A 111 -8.30 13.15 -11.75
N GLY A 112 -8.19 14.48 -11.65
CA GLY A 112 -7.22 15.27 -12.42
C GLY A 112 -5.76 14.83 -12.20
N ALA A 113 -5.37 14.51 -10.97
CA ALA A 113 -4.01 14.04 -10.68
C ALA A 113 -3.72 12.69 -11.34
N MET A 114 -4.67 11.75 -11.31
CA MET A 114 -4.50 10.45 -11.96
C MET A 114 -4.46 10.60 -13.49
N LYS A 115 -5.30 11.46 -14.08
CA LYS A 115 -5.24 11.77 -15.51
C LYS A 115 -3.89 12.35 -15.93
N GLY A 116 -3.35 13.30 -15.16
CA GLY A 116 -2.02 13.86 -15.41
C GLY A 116 -0.91 12.81 -15.32
N ALA A 117 -1.00 11.89 -14.36
CA ALA A 117 -0.04 10.80 -14.21
C ALA A 117 -0.09 9.82 -15.40
N VAL A 118 -1.29 9.45 -15.87
CA VAL A 118 -1.46 8.58 -17.05
C VAL A 118 -0.89 9.25 -18.30
N THR A 119 -1.20 10.52 -18.56
CA THR A 119 -0.69 11.19 -19.77
C THR A 119 0.82 11.34 -19.75
N GLY A 120 1.40 11.67 -18.58
CA GLY A 120 2.85 11.67 -18.41
C GLY A 120 3.48 10.29 -18.64
N ALA A 121 2.84 9.22 -18.15
CA ALA A 121 3.31 7.85 -18.40
C ALA A 121 3.26 7.48 -19.89
N LEU A 122 2.20 7.86 -20.61
CA LEU A 122 2.09 7.59 -22.05
C LEU A 122 3.17 8.32 -22.87
N VAL A 123 3.50 9.55 -22.51
CA VAL A 123 4.62 10.29 -23.12
C VAL A 123 5.96 9.63 -22.76
N PHE A 124 6.15 9.22 -21.50
CA PHE A 124 7.35 8.51 -21.06
C PHE A 124 7.57 7.19 -21.82
N GLU A 125 6.51 6.42 -22.09
CA GLU A 125 6.58 5.19 -22.89
C GLU A 125 6.76 5.46 -24.40
N GLY A 126 6.71 6.72 -24.85
CA GLY A 126 6.78 7.08 -26.27
C GLY A 126 5.55 6.67 -27.07
N LEU A 127 4.41 6.43 -26.40
CA LEU A 127 3.14 6.11 -27.05
C LEU A 127 2.43 7.35 -27.58
N ALA A 128 2.79 8.53 -27.08
CA ALA A 128 2.33 9.83 -27.55
C ALA A 128 3.49 10.83 -27.55
N LYS A 129 3.49 11.78 -28.48
CA LYS A 129 4.56 12.79 -28.62
C LYS A 129 4.46 13.90 -27.57
N ASP A 130 3.26 14.16 -27.07
CA ASP A 130 2.94 15.24 -26.13
C ASP A 130 1.70 14.90 -25.29
N LEU A 131 1.38 15.76 -24.33
CA LEU A 131 0.28 15.54 -23.39
C LEU A 131 -1.11 15.59 -24.04
N ASP A 132 -1.26 16.32 -25.15
CA ASP A 132 -2.53 16.44 -25.87
C ASP A 132 -2.82 15.12 -26.60
N GLU A 133 -1.84 14.60 -27.36
CA GLU A 133 -1.94 13.28 -28.00
C GLU A 133 -2.08 12.16 -26.97
N ALA A 134 -1.40 12.26 -25.83
CA ALA A 134 -1.54 11.29 -24.74
C ALA A 134 -2.97 11.28 -24.15
N THR A 135 -3.61 12.44 -24.07
CA THR A 135 -5.00 12.58 -23.60
C THR A 135 -5.98 11.94 -24.59
N GLU A 136 -5.79 12.17 -25.88
CA GLU A 136 -6.57 11.54 -26.95
C GLU A 136 -6.39 10.02 -26.96
N LEU A 137 -5.15 9.54 -26.85
CA LEU A 137 -4.83 8.11 -26.79
C LEU A 137 -5.44 7.45 -25.56
N ALA A 138 -5.36 8.08 -24.38
CA ALA A 138 -5.99 7.55 -23.17
C ALA A 138 -7.51 7.40 -23.31
N ALA A 139 -8.16 8.31 -24.05
CA ALA A 139 -9.60 8.29 -24.30
C ALA A 139 -10.03 7.37 -25.47
N SER A 140 -9.08 6.88 -26.28
CA SER A 140 -9.36 6.15 -27.52
C SER A 140 -9.92 4.73 -27.31
N GLY A 141 -9.74 4.16 -26.12
CA GLY A 141 -10.01 2.74 -25.83
C GLY A 141 -8.87 1.79 -26.22
N GLU A 142 -7.73 2.30 -26.73
CA GLU A 142 -6.56 1.48 -27.04
C GLU A 142 -5.69 1.14 -25.82
N ILE A 143 -5.83 1.89 -24.73
CA ILE A 143 -5.09 1.68 -23.48
C ILE A 143 -5.93 0.86 -22.51
N THR A 144 -5.34 -0.20 -21.98
CA THR A 144 -5.95 -0.99 -20.91
C THR A 144 -5.59 -0.37 -19.55
N PHE A 145 -6.60 0.08 -18.82
CA PHE A 145 -6.46 0.55 -17.44
C PHE A 145 -6.90 -0.55 -16.47
N SER A 146 -6.05 -0.84 -15.48
CA SER A 146 -6.36 -1.85 -14.46
C SER A 146 -5.78 -1.49 -13.10
N PRO A 147 -6.45 -1.81 -11.98
CA PRO A 147 -5.88 -1.64 -10.65
C PRO A 147 -4.58 -2.41 -10.44
N CYS A 148 -3.61 -1.80 -9.76
CA CYS A 148 -2.40 -2.51 -9.34
C CYS A 148 -2.74 -3.80 -8.56
N HIS A 149 -3.79 -3.78 -7.72
CA HIS A 149 -4.16 -4.92 -6.88
C HIS A 149 -4.58 -6.18 -7.64
N GLU A 150 -4.98 -6.06 -8.92
CA GLU A 150 -5.35 -7.16 -9.80
C GLU A 150 -4.15 -7.78 -10.54
N HIS A 151 -2.97 -7.18 -10.38
CA HIS A 151 -1.71 -7.59 -11.00
C HIS A 151 -0.61 -7.85 -9.97
N ASP A 152 -0.99 -8.26 -8.75
CA ASP A 152 -0.09 -8.44 -7.59
C ASP A 152 0.77 -7.21 -7.26
N CYS A 153 0.31 -6.02 -7.69
CA CYS A 153 1.00 -4.76 -7.50
C CYS A 153 0.30 -3.88 -6.46
N VAL A 154 1.01 -2.85 -6.00
CA VAL A 154 0.47 -1.67 -5.33
C VAL A 154 1.13 -0.41 -5.88
N GLY A 155 0.40 0.70 -5.87
CA GLY A 155 0.88 1.98 -6.38
C GLY A 155 0.63 3.12 -5.40
N SER A 156 1.64 3.95 -5.15
CA SER A 156 1.55 5.12 -4.26
C SER A 156 0.82 6.29 -4.95
N MET A 157 -0.08 6.97 -4.22
CA MET A 157 -0.83 8.14 -4.70
C MET A 157 -1.68 7.83 -5.95
N ALA A 158 -1.39 8.42 -7.12
CA ALA A 158 -2.05 8.03 -8.38
C ALA A 158 -1.75 6.56 -8.75
N GLY A 159 -0.62 6.03 -8.29
CA GLY A 159 -0.21 4.64 -8.48
C GLY A 159 0.05 4.24 -9.92
N VAL A 160 0.16 5.21 -10.83
CA VAL A 160 0.37 4.97 -12.25
C VAL A 160 1.67 4.19 -12.46
N THR A 161 1.55 3.04 -13.12
CA THR A 161 2.67 2.18 -13.47
C THR A 161 2.55 1.75 -14.92
N SER A 162 3.57 2.05 -15.71
CA SER A 162 3.67 1.69 -17.13
C SER A 162 4.77 0.65 -17.38
N ALA A 163 4.78 0.07 -18.58
CA ALA A 163 5.60 -1.08 -18.97
C ALA A 163 7.10 -0.93 -18.66
N SER A 164 7.69 0.24 -18.92
CA SER A 164 9.12 0.50 -18.79
C SER A 164 9.55 0.97 -17.40
N MET A 165 8.61 1.25 -16.49
CA MET A 165 8.93 1.64 -15.12
C MET A 165 9.52 0.47 -14.34
N PHE A 166 10.55 0.74 -13.55
CA PHE A 166 11.16 -0.26 -12.67
C PHE A 166 10.33 -0.51 -11.42
N MET A 167 10.25 -1.78 -11.03
CA MET A 167 9.47 -2.32 -9.95
C MET A 167 10.38 -2.97 -8.91
N HIS A 168 10.03 -2.85 -7.63
CA HIS A 168 10.53 -3.77 -6.61
C HIS A 168 9.90 -5.14 -6.84
N ILE A 169 10.67 -6.20 -6.59
CA ILE A 169 10.20 -7.58 -6.63
C ILE A 169 10.30 -8.12 -5.20
N VAL A 170 9.17 -8.24 -4.51
CA VAL A 170 9.11 -8.67 -3.11
C VAL A 170 8.50 -10.06 -3.03
N LYS A 171 9.27 -11.04 -2.58
CA LYS A 171 8.83 -12.43 -2.43
C LYS A 171 8.49 -12.72 -0.98
N ASN A 172 7.33 -13.27 -0.73
CA ASN A 172 7.01 -13.89 0.55
C ASN A 172 7.64 -15.29 0.61
N LYS A 173 8.69 -15.49 1.40
CA LYS A 173 9.39 -16.79 1.44
C LYS A 173 8.53 -17.90 2.05
N THR A 174 7.65 -17.56 2.98
CA THR A 174 6.78 -18.53 3.67
C THR A 174 5.71 -19.11 2.74
N TYR A 175 5.06 -18.26 1.94
CA TYR A 175 3.91 -18.63 1.12
C TYR A 175 4.18 -18.64 -0.39
N GLY A 176 5.34 -18.16 -0.83
CA GLY A 176 5.82 -18.23 -2.21
C GLY A 176 5.28 -17.15 -3.15
N ASN A 177 4.24 -16.40 -2.76
CA ASN A 177 3.68 -15.32 -3.57
C ASN A 177 4.65 -14.13 -3.69
N ILE A 178 4.49 -13.35 -4.76
CA ILE A 178 5.32 -12.18 -5.07
C ILE A 178 4.41 -10.96 -5.17
N ALA A 179 4.89 -9.82 -4.69
CA ALA A 179 4.24 -8.53 -4.87
C ALA A 179 5.20 -7.51 -5.47
N TYR A 180 4.63 -6.52 -6.16
CA TYR A 180 5.39 -5.50 -6.86
C TYR A 180 4.92 -4.09 -6.51
N THR A 181 5.81 -3.12 -6.68
CA THR A 181 5.50 -1.69 -6.59
C THR A 181 6.56 -0.91 -7.33
N ASN A 182 6.19 0.22 -7.93
CA ASN A 182 7.15 1.07 -8.62
C ASN A 182 8.13 1.75 -7.63
N MET A 183 9.13 2.45 -8.17
CA MET A 183 10.10 3.18 -7.36
C MET A 183 9.63 4.59 -7.03
N SER A 184 10.07 5.14 -5.90
CA SER A 184 9.84 6.54 -5.57
C SER A 184 10.66 7.46 -6.47
N GLU A 185 9.98 8.41 -7.13
CA GLU A 185 10.57 9.44 -7.99
C GLU A 185 11.37 10.51 -7.24
N GLN A 186 11.27 10.53 -5.90
CA GLN A 186 11.85 11.57 -5.02
C GLN A 186 11.40 13.00 -5.37
N MET A 187 11.62 13.96 -4.48
CA MET A 187 11.19 15.37 -4.64
C MET A 187 9.66 15.58 -4.63
N ALA A 188 9.24 16.86 -4.75
CA ALA A 188 7.83 17.27 -4.64
C ALA A 188 7.06 17.28 -5.97
N LYS A 189 7.72 17.59 -7.09
CA LYS A 189 7.10 17.62 -8.43
C LYS A 189 7.32 16.27 -9.12
N ILE A 190 6.31 15.41 -9.08
CA ILE A 190 6.42 13.98 -9.41
C ILE A 190 5.15 13.46 -10.10
N LEU A 191 5.31 12.42 -10.93
CA LEU A 191 4.25 11.79 -11.70
C LEU A 191 3.12 11.27 -10.82
N ARG A 192 3.45 10.63 -9.69
CA ARG A 192 2.42 10.09 -8.79
C ARG A 192 1.50 11.13 -8.15
N MET A 193 1.84 12.42 -8.24
CA MET A 193 0.98 13.56 -7.86
C MET A 193 0.31 14.22 -9.08
N GLY A 194 0.48 13.67 -10.27
CA GLY A 194 -0.08 14.15 -11.54
C GLY A 194 0.78 15.16 -12.30
N ALA A 195 2.00 15.48 -11.82
CA ALA A 195 2.90 16.35 -12.55
C ALA A 195 3.55 15.60 -13.72
N ASN A 196 3.60 16.20 -14.90
CA ASN A 196 3.95 15.51 -16.14
C ASN A 196 4.70 16.43 -17.13
N ASP A 197 5.50 17.37 -16.61
CA ASP A 197 6.34 18.21 -17.46
C ASP A 197 7.63 17.50 -17.87
N GLN A 198 8.42 18.16 -18.73
CA GLN A 198 9.67 17.60 -19.25
C GLN A 198 10.62 17.17 -18.12
N SER A 199 10.69 17.91 -17.00
CA SER A 199 11.54 17.55 -15.86
C SER A 199 11.14 16.25 -15.16
N VAL A 200 9.84 15.91 -15.18
CA VAL A 200 9.34 14.62 -14.69
C VAL A 200 9.67 13.52 -15.68
N ILE A 201 9.44 13.74 -16.98
CA ILE A 201 9.71 12.74 -18.02
C ILE A 201 11.22 12.41 -18.11
N ASP A 202 12.09 13.42 -18.08
CA ASP A 202 13.54 13.25 -18.08
C ASP A 202 14.01 12.42 -16.88
N ARG A 203 13.41 12.65 -15.71
CA ARG A 203 13.70 11.87 -14.51
C ARG A 203 13.23 10.43 -14.65
N LEU A 204 12.02 10.17 -15.17
CA LEU A 204 11.54 8.81 -15.39
C LEU A 204 12.46 8.06 -16.37
N ASN A 205 12.94 8.73 -17.42
CA ASN A 205 13.95 8.18 -18.33
C ASN A 205 15.26 7.87 -17.59
N TRP A 206 15.79 8.77 -16.77
CA TRP A 206 16.99 8.50 -15.95
C TRP A 206 16.77 7.35 -14.96
N MET A 207 15.59 7.25 -14.34
CA MET A 207 15.25 6.14 -13.45
C MET A 207 15.21 4.81 -14.21
N ARG A 208 14.74 4.78 -15.46
CA ARG A 208 14.75 3.61 -16.34
C ARG A 208 16.15 3.23 -16.82
N ASP A 209 16.96 4.22 -17.17
CA ASP A 209 18.21 4.00 -17.91
C ASP A 209 19.45 3.91 -16.99
N VAL A 210 19.38 4.48 -15.78
CA VAL A 210 20.51 4.55 -14.84
C VAL A 210 20.15 3.91 -13.49
N GLN A 211 19.16 4.46 -12.78
CA GLN A 211 18.86 4.03 -11.40
C GLN A 211 18.38 2.57 -11.34
N GLY A 212 17.36 2.23 -12.12
CA GLY A 212 16.73 0.91 -12.13
C GLY A 212 17.72 -0.20 -12.47
N PRO A 213 18.48 -0.11 -13.58
CA PRO A 213 19.52 -1.08 -13.92
C PRO A 213 20.57 -1.25 -12.83
N MET A 214 21.00 -0.13 -12.21
CA MET A 214 21.97 -0.17 -11.11
C MET A 214 21.42 -0.93 -9.89
N LEU A 215 20.15 -0.69 -9.51
CA LEU A 215 19.51 -1.39 -8.39
C LEU A 215 19.25 -2.87 -8.71
N ARG A 216 18.83 -3.20 -9.93
CA ARG A 216 18.71 -4.58 -10.41
C ARG A 216 20.03 -5.33 -10.27
N ASP A 217 21.11 -4.74 -10.78
CA ASP A 217 22.42 -5.39 -10.81
C ASP A 217 23.04 -5.45 -9.40
N ALA A 218 22.81 -4.44 -8.55
CA ALA A 218 23.15 -4.48 -7.14
C ALA A 218 22.46 -5.64 -6.42
N MET A 219 21.18 -5.89 -6.68
CA MET A 219 20.45 -7.00 -6.06
C MET A 219 20.94 -8.38 -6.51
N LYS A 220 21.50 -8.53 -7.72
CA LYS A 220 22.17 -9.79 -8.12
C LYS A 220 23.38 -10.13 -7.26
N ILE A 221 24.04 -9.10 -6.70
CA ILE A 221 25.21 -9.23 -5.83
C ILE A 221 24.77 -9.45 -4.37
N ILE A 222 23.76 -8.70 -3.92
CA ILE A 222 23.24 -8.77 -2.55
C ILE A 222 22.44 -10.06 -2.31
N GLY A 223 21.71 -10.54 -3.30
CA GLY A 223 20.82 -11.69 -3.21
C GLY A 223 19.43 -11.30 -2.72
N GLU A 224 19.27 -11.07 -1.42
CA GLU A 224 17.99 -10.69 -0.83
C GLU A 224 18.15 -9.76 0.37
N ILE A 225 17.13 -8.94 0.64
CA ILE A 225 17.06 -8.08 1.82
C ILE A 225 15.80 -8.44 2.62
N ASP A 226 15.97 -8.75 3.91
CA ASP A 226 14.86 -9.06 4.82
C ASP A 226 14.08 -7.80 5.19
N LEU A 227 12.93 -7.61 4.54
CA LEU A 227 12.09 -6.43 4.77
C LEU A 227 11.36 -6.50 6.10
N ARG A 228 11.06 -7.70 6.62
CA ARG A 228 10.39 -7.84 7.93
C ARG A 228 11.30 -7.39 9.06
N LEU A 229 12.57 -7.80 9.01
CA LEU A 229 13.57 -7.36 9.97
C LEU A 229 13.82 -5.84 9.85
N MET A 230 13.95 -5.33 8.63
CA MET A 230 14.19 -3.91 8.39
C MET A 230 13.00 -3.04 8.85
N LEU A 231 11.76 -3.48 8.59
CA LEU A 231 10.55 -2.81 9.08
C LEU A 231 10.56 -2.73 10.62
N ALA A 232 10.87 -3.83 11.31
CA ALA A 232 10.93 -3.85 12.77
C ALA A 232 11.96 -2.85 13.32
N GLN A 233 13.11 -2.72 12.66
CA GLN A 233 14.12 -1.71 13.00
C GLN A 233 13.61 -0.29 12.76
N ALA A 234 13.00 -0.02 11.60
CA ALA A 234 12.46 1.29 11.25
C ALA A 234 11.38 1.75 12.26
N LEU A 235 10.47 0.86 12.66
CA LEU A 235 9.45 1.13 13.69
C LEU A 235 10.09 1.49 15.04
N HIS A 236 11.14 0.79 15.46
CA HIS A 236 11.90 1.14 16.67
C HIS A 236 12.75 2.41 16.54
N MET A 237 12.92 2.93 15.33
CA MET A 237 13.59 4.20 15.03
C MET A 237 12.60 5.36 14.82
N GLY A 238 11.31 5.14 15.09
CA GLY A 238 10.28 6.17 15.09
C GLY A 238 9.60 6.40 13.74
N ASP A 239 9.82 5.53 12.76
CA ASP A 239 8.99 5.49 11.55
C ASP A 239 7.66 4.78 11.83
N GLU A 240 6.62 5.10 11.05
CA GLU A 240 5.39 4.30 10.96
C GLU A 240 5.20 3.66 9.58
N CYS A 241 6.14 3.92 8.65
CA CYS A 241 6.26 3.25 7.35
C CYS A 241 5.08 3.51 6.39
N HIS A 242 4.40 4.64 6.54
CA HIS A 242 3.43 5.17 5.59
C HIS A 242 3.77 6.63 5.25
N ASN A 243 3.65 7.52 6.23
CA ASN A 243 3.97 8.94 6.12
C ASN A 243 5.45 9.21 6.41
N ARG A 244 5.98 8.64 7.49
CA ARG A 244 7.35 8.82 7.94
C ARG A 244 8.16 7.56 7.63
N ASN A 245 9.18 7.73 6.79
CA ASN A 245 9.99 6.65 6.21
C ASN A 245 11.50 6.90 6.31
N ASN A 246 11.94 7.84 7.15
CA ASN A 246 13.32 8.32 7.21
C ASN A 246 14.31 7.22 7.63
N ALA A 247 13.97 6.48 8.69
CA ALA A 247 14.81 5.39 9.17
C ALA A 247 14.84 4.26 8.15
N GLY A 248 13.67 3.86 7.63
CA GLY A 248 13.53 2.85 6.60
C GLY A 248 14.34 3.17 5.33
N THR A 249 14.30 4.42 4.88
CA THR A 249 15.04 4.89 3.70
C THR A 249 16.54 4.80 3.93
N THR A 250 17.01 5.18 5.12
CA THR A 250 18.43 5.11 5.48
C THR A 250 18.92 3.66 5.59
N LEU A 251 18.14 2.78 6.22
CA LEU A 251 18.45 1.35 6.34
C LEU A 251 18.48 0.67 4.96
N LEU A 252 17.53 0.99 4.09
CA LEU A 252 17.44 0.40 2.76
C LEU A 252 18.63 0.80 1.88
N ILE A 253 18.95 2.10 1.80
CA ILE A 253 20.08 2.55 0.98
C ILE A 253 21.42 2.04 1.54
N GLN A 254 21.56 1.95 2.87
CA GLN A 254 22.72 1.34 3.50
C GLN A 254 22.87 -0.13 3.08
N ALA A 255 21.79 -0.91 3.08
CA ALA A 255 21.80 -2.31 2.67
C ALA A 255 22.11 -2.49 1.16
N LEU A 256 21.68 -1.54 0.32
CA LEU A 256 21.92 -1.55 -1.13
C LEU A 256 23.33 -1.10 -1.53
N THR A 257 23.98 -0.28 -0.70
CA THR A 257 25.28 0.36 -1.00
C THR A 257 26.37 -0.63 -1.42
N PRO A 258 26.61 -1.77 -0.74
CA PRO A 258 27.63 -2.72 -1.15
C PRO A 258 27.42 -3.28 -2.56
N GLY A 259 26.15 -3.54 -2.94
CA GLY A 259 25.81 -3.99 -4.28
C GLY A 259 25.99 -2.89 -5.32
N ILE A 260 25.58 -1.65 -5.01
CA ILE A 260 25.75 -0.48 -5.90
C ILE A 260 27.23 -0.24 -6.23
N ILE A 261 28.11 -0.31 -5.24
CA ILE A 261 29.56 -0.12 -5.42
C ILE A 261 30.15 -1.22 -6.30
N GLN A 262 29.68 -2.46 -6.15
CA GLN A 262 30.19 -3.64 -6.87
C GLN A 262 29.56 -3.85 -8.25
N ALA A 263 28.46 -3.17 -8.58
CA ALA A 263 27.72 -3.36 -9.83
C ALA A 263 28.43 -2.83 -11.09
N GLY A 264 29.61 -2.21 -10.96
CA GLY A 264 30.46 -1.82 -12.09
C GLY A 264 30.07 -0.52 -12.80
N TYR A 265 29.19 0.28 -12.19
CA TYR A 265 28.82 1.62 -12.68
C TYR A 265 29.90 2.66 -12.30
N SER A 266 29.92 3.78 -13.03
CA SER A 266 30.88 4.87 -12.73
C SER A 266 30.62 5.52 -11.37
N VAL A 267 31.67 6.07 -10.75
CA VAL A 267 31.55 6.84 -9.50
C VAL A 267 30.57 8.01 -9.65
N GLU A 268 30.52 8.63 -10.82
CA GLU A 268 29.58 9.73 -11.11
C GLU A 268 28.13 9.25 -11.02
N GLN A 269 27.78 8.16 -11.71
CA GLN A 269 26.43 7.61 -11.66
C GLN A 269 26.06 7.11 -10.27
N GLN A 270 27.00 6.49 -9.55
CA GLN A 270 26.78 6.08 -8.16
C GLN A 270 26.46 7.29 -7.28
N ARG A 271 27.23 8.40 -7.43
CA ARG A 271 26.97 9.66 -6.72
C ARG A 271 25.59 10.20 -7.03
N GLU A 272 25.19 10.26 -8.30
CA GLU A 272 23.86 10.71 -8.70
C GLU A 272 22.74 9.90 -8.03
N VAL A 273 22.87 8.58 -7.97
CA VAL A 273 21.88 7.72 -7.29
C VAL A 273 21.82 7.99 -5.79
N PHE A 274 22.97 8.18 -5.12
CA PHE A 274 22.97 8.52 -3.70
C PHE A 274 22.39 9.91 -3.43
N GLU A 275 22.72 10.91 -4.25
CA GLU A 275 22.15 12.27 -4.15
C GLU A 275 20.64 12.26 -4.40
N PHE A 276 20.18 11.46 -5.38
CA PHE A 276 18.76 11.28 -5.66
C PHE A 276 18.03 10.69 -4.45
N VAL A 277 18.54 9.61 -3.85
CA VAL A 277 17.95 9.00 -2.65
C VAL A 277 17.99 9.97 -1.46
N ALA A 278 19.04 10.78 -1.31
CA ALA A 278 19.14 11.77 -0.24
C ALA A 278 18.19 12.96 -0.41
N SER A 279 17.63 13.18 -1.61
CA SER A 279 16.76 14.32 -1.90
C SER A 279 15.36 14.23 -1.28
N SER A 280 14.95 13.05 -0.78
CA SER A 280 13.73 12.85 0.00
C SER A 280 13.83 11.60 0.87
N ASP A 281 13.09 11.60 1.98
CA ASP A 281 12.98 10.48 2.90
C ASP A 281 12.01 9.37 2.44
N TYR A 282 11.43 9.48 1.23
CA TYR A 282 10.38 8.57 0.76
C TYR A 282 10.89 7.36 -0.04
N PHE A 283 12.19 7.16 -0.21
CA PHE A 283 12.74 6.06 -1.03
C PHE A 283 12.23 4.66 -0.63
N SER A 284 12.12 4.38 0.67
CA SER A 284 11.59 3.11 1.19
C SER A 284 10.05 3.02 1.25
N GLY A 285 9.33 4.12 1.05
CA GLY A 285 7.86 4.15 1.18
C GLY A 285 7.16 3.10 0.32
N PRO A 286 7.45 3.02 -1.00
CA PRO A 286 6.90 1.96 -1.85
C PRO A 286 7.29 0.56 -1.38
N THR A 287 8.53 0.37 -0.90
CA THR A 287 9.04 -0.92 -0.40
C THR A 287 8.14 -1.51 0.68
N TRP A 288 7.69 -0.69 1.64
CA TRP A 288 6.76 -1.12 2.68
C TRP A 288 5.39 -1.49 2.13
N MET A 289 4.90 -0.78 1.10
CA MET A 289 3.65 -1.12 0.45
C MET A 289 3.70 -2.51 -0.18
N ALA A 290 4.77 -2.84 -0.92
CA ALA A 290 4.93 -4.17 -1.53
C ALA A 290 5.13 -5.26 -0.47
N MET A 291 5.87 -4.98 0.61
CA MET A 291 5.98 -5.88 1.76
C MET A 291 4.60 -6.21 2.35
N CYS A 292 3.79 -5.19 2.63
CA CYS A 292 2.43 -5.38 3.15
C CYS A 292 1.56 -6.14 2.15
N LYS A 293 1.59 -5.78 0.86
CA LYS A 293 0.87 -6.50 -0.20
C LYS A 293 1.21 -7.98 -0.22
N ALA A 294 2.51 -8.33 -0.18
CA ALA A 294 2.96 -9.72 -0.17
C ALA A 294 2.45 -10.51 1.06
N ALA A 295 2.36 -9.87 2.23
CA ALA A 295 1.82 -10.49 3.44
C ALA A 295 0.28 -10.61 3.41
N MET A 296 -0.41 -9.56 2.98
CA MET A 296 -1.88 -9.51 2.96
C MET A 296 -2.47 -10.42 1.87
N ASP A 297 -1.84 -10.53 0.71
CA ASP A 297 -2.30 -11.43 -0.36
C ASP A 297 -2.18 -12.90 0.04
N ALA A 298 -1.19 -13.27 0.85
CA ALA A 298 -1.09 -14.64 1.37
C ALA A 298 -2.32 -15.03 2.21
N ALA A 299 -3.00 -14.04 2.80
CA ALA A 299 -4.19 -14.20 3.62
C ALA A 299 -5.50 -13.98 2.85
N HIS A 300 -5.48 -13.79 1.53
CA HIS A 300 -6.68 -13.66 0.70
C HIS A 300 -7.15 -15.02 0.16
N GLY A 301 -8.45 -15.15 -0.15
CA GLY A 301 -9.06 -16.38 -0.66
C GLY A 301 -9.31 -17.45 0.40
N ILE A 302 -9.40 -17.11 1.68
CA ILE A 302 -9.72 -18.06 2.76
C ILE A 302 -11.22 -18.05 2.97
N GLU A 303 -11.89 -19.15 2.62
CA GLU A 303 -13.35 -19.31 2.81
C GLU A 303 -13.77 -18.95 4.24
N TYR A 304 -14.89 -18.25 4.38
CA TYR A 304 -15.44 -17.71 5.65
C TYR A 304 -14.63 -16.59 6.31
N SER A 305 -13.42 -16.28 5.87
CA SER A 305 -12.62 -15.23 6.51
C SER A 305 -13.21 -13.84 6.23
N THR A 306 -13.39 -13.06 7.28
CA THR A 306 -13.88 -11.68 7.24
C THR A 306 -12.75 -10.66 7.36
N VAL A 307 -11.49 -11.10 7.28
CA VAL A 307 -10.32 -10.22 7.35
C VAL A 307 -10.20 -9.39 6.08
N VAL A 308 -10.05 -8.07 6.24
CA VAL A 308 -9.76 -7.15 5.14
C VAL A 308 -8.33 -7.39 4.66
N THR A 309 -8.17 -7.69 3.38
CA THR A 309 -6.85 -7.95 2.75
C THR A 309 -6.41 -6.82 1.82
N THR A 310 -7.26 -5.84 1.56
CA THR A 310 -6.90 -4.66 0.77
C THR A 310 -7.74 -3.46 1.18
N MET A 311 -7.09 -2.31 1.30
CA MET A 311 -7.69 -0.99 1.39
C MET A 311 -6.99 -0.10 0.37
N ALA A 312 -7.73 0.40 -0.61
CA ALA A 312 -7.15 1.22 -1.68
C ALA A 312 -8.12 2.31 -2.12
N ARG A 313 -7.59 3.39 -2.70
CA ARG A 313 -8.40 4.50 -3.22
C ARG A 313 -7.77 5.05 -4.49
N ASN A 314 -8.60 5.53 -5.42
CA ASN A 314 -8.19 6.09 -6.71
C ASN A 314 -8.40 7.62 -6.78
N GLY A 315 -8.69 8.26 -5.65
CA GLY A 315 -9.00 9.69 -5.56
C GLY A 315 -10.46 10.06 -5.83
N VAL A 316 -11.30 9.07 -6.16
CA VAL A 316 -12.76 9.21 -6.33
C VAL A 316 -13.49 8.22 -5.45
N GLU A 317 -13.09 6.95 -5.50
CA GLU A 317 -13.70 5.85 -4.78
C GLU A 317 -12.69 5.18 -3.84
N PHE A 318 -13.23 4.55 -2.80
CA PHE A 318 -12.52 3.69 -1.86
C PHE A 318 -12.96 2.24 -2.08
N GLY A 319 -11.99 1.33 -2.19
CA GLY A 319 -12.20 -0.09 -2.43
C GLY A 319 -11.60 -0.94 -1.31
N LEU A 320 -12.30 -2.04 -1.00
CA LEU A 320 -11.92 -3.03 -0.02
C LEU A 320 -11.94 -4.42 -0.66
N ARG A 321 -11.00 -5.28 -0.26
CA ARG A 321 -11.13 -6.74 -0.47
C ARG A 321 -11.15 -7.43 0.87
N VAL A 322 -11.98 -8.45 0.97
CA VAL A 322 -12.15 -9.29 2.17
C VAL A 322 -11.79 -10.71 1.80
N SER A 323 -11.04 -11.41 2.66
CA SER A 323 -10.42 -12.69 2.34
C SER A 323 -11.39 -13.76 1.81
N GLY A 324 -12.56 -13.93 2.44
CA GLY A 324 -13.55 -14.93 2.04
C GLY A 324 -14.45 -14.52 0.88
N LEU A 325 -14.25 -13.35 0.28
CA LEU A 325 -15.01 -12.89 -0.89
C LEU A 325 -14.15 -13.02 -2.17
N PRO A 326 -14.78 -13.16 -3.36
CA PRO A 326 -14.09 -12.98 -4.63
C PRO A 326 -13.36 -11.64 -4.69
N GLY A 327 -12.18 -11.65 -5.32
CA GLY A 327 -11.26 -10.52 -5.41
C GLY A 327 -11.71 -9.39 -6.32
#